data_AF-A0A2R6M3X5-F1
#
_entry.id   AF-A0A2R6M3X5-F1
#
_cell.length_a   1.000
_cell.length_b   1.000
_cell.length_c   1.000
_cell.angle_alpha   90.00
_cell.angle_beta   90.00
_cell.angle_gamma   90.00
#
_symmetry.space_group_name_H-M   'P 1'
#
loop_
_entity.id
_entity.type
_entity.pdbx_description
1 polymer ?
#
loop_
_entity_poly.entity_id
_entity_poly.type
_entity_poly.pdbx_seq_one_letter_code
_entity_poly.pdbx_strand_id
1 'polypeptide(L)'
;MPNATVLIVDDEKPITDAYAQWLEDDYTVRTAYSGSEALEKLDESVDVVLLDRRMPDLSGEILELGFDAYLEKPVSEATELHETVETLLRRTTYDSQIQRFLSLANKKAALETKKNAEELEANEEYAELTEELATLRQQLSDTATGMDDEDLRAEFYDPDNPGE
;
A
#
# COMPACT_ATOMS: atom_id res chain seq x y z
N MET A 1 -14.24 5.74 5.58
CA MET A 1 -13.43 5.30 4.40
C MET A 1 -14.10 4.04 3.87
N PRO A 2 -13.99 3.64 2.59
CA PRO A 2 -14.33 2.26 2.27
C PRO A 2 -13.54 1.34 3.22
N ASN A 3 -14.19 0.33 3.77
CA ASN A 3 -13.54 -0.57 4.73
C ASN A 3 -12.45 -1.35 3.99
N ALA A 4 -11.19 -0.97 4.21
CA ALA A 4 -10.05 -1.64 3.60
C ALA A 4 -10.14 -3.15 3.85
N THR A 5 -9.74 -3.94 2.85
CA THR A 5 -9.82 -5.39 2.89
C THR A 5 -8.50 -5.96 3.38
N VAL A 6 -8.54 -6.66 4.52
CA VAL A 6 -7.36 -7.31 5.11
C VAL A 6 -7.48 -8.82 4.92
N LEU A 7 -6.49 -9.45 4.28
CA LEU A 7 -6.39 -10.90 4.18
C LEU A 7 -5.41 -11.43 5.23
N ILE A 8 -5.90 -12.22 6.17
CA ILE A 8 -5.07 -12.88 7.20
C ILE A 8 -4.76 -14.31 6.74
N VAL A 9 -3.48 -14.64 6.64
CA VAL A 9 -2.99 -15.95 6.15
C VAL A 9 -2.18 -16.62 7.25
N ASP A 10 -2.75 -17.68 7.83
CA ASP A 10 -2.20 -18.35 9.01
C ASP A 10 -2.80 -19.75 9.16
N ASP A 11 -1.97 -20.79 9.28
CA ASP A 11 -2.41 -22.19 9.42
C ASP A 11 -3.03 -22.52 10.79
N GLU A 12 -2.83 -21.66 11.79
CA GLU A 12 -3.40 -21.79 13.13
C GLU A 12 -4.80 -21.17 13.24
N LYS A 13 -5.82 -21.89 12.75
CA LYS A 13 -7.22 -21.41 12.71
C LYS A 13 -7.72 -20.62 13.92
N PRO A 14 -7.52 -21.07 15.18
CA PRO A 14 -8.03 -20.33 16.34
C PRO A 14 -7.42 -18.94 16.50
N ILE A 15 -6.17 -18.76 16.05
CA ILE A 15 -5.47 -17.48 16.06
C ILE A 15 -6.00 -16.60 14.93
N THR A 16 -6.09 -17.15 13.72
CA THR A 16 -6.62 -16.46 12.55
C THR A 16 -8.03 -15.92 12.80
N ASP A 17 -8.92 -16.75 13.39
CA ASP A 17 -10.30 -16.38 13.72
C ASP A 17 -10.35 -15.27 14.78
N ALA A 18 -9.45 -15.29 15.76
CA ALA A 18 -9.35 -14.26 16.79
C ALA A 18 -8.89 -12.92 16.19
N TYR A 19 -7.87 -12.93 15.34
CA TYR A 19 -7.40 -11.73 14.65
C TYR A 19 -8.47 -11.15 13.72
N ALA A 20 -9.22 -12.02 13.03
CA ALA A 20 -10.32 -11.58 12.19
C ALA A 20 -11.42 -10.88 12.99
N GLN A 21 -11.80 -11.46 14.14
CA GLN A 21 -12.75 -10.83 15.05
C GLN A 21 -12.25 -9.49 15.61
N TRP A 22 -10.94 -9.32 15.80
CA TRP A 22 -10.41 -8.04 16.25
C TRP A 22 -10.55 -6.96 15.19
N LEU A 23 -10.36 -7.31 13.91
CA LEU A 23 -10.34 -6.34 12.81
C LEU A 23 -11.70 -6.12 12.14
N GLU A 24 -12.71 -6.96 12.38
CA GLU A 24 -13.99 -6.92 11.64
C GLU A 24 -14.83 -5.65 11.85
N ASP A 25 -14.61 -4.93 12.95
CA ASP A 25 -15.33 -3.68 13.25
C ASP A 25 -14.88 -2.53 12.34
N ASP A 26 -13.61 -2.53 11.91
CA ASP A 26 -13.00 -1.44 11.13
C ASP A 26 -12.67 -1.84 9.68
N TYR A 27 -12.53 -3.14 9.41
CA TYR A 27 -12.02 -3.67 8.13
C TYR A 27 -12.90 -4.77 7.54
N THR A 28 -12.80 -4.94 6.22
CA THR A 28 -13.35 -6.13 5.55
C THR A 28 -12.34 -7.26 5.67
N VAL A 29 -12.57 -8.22 6.58
CA VAL A 29 -11.59 -9.28 6.82
C VAL A 29 -11.85 -10.52 5.98
N ARG A 30 -10.80 -11.03 5.32
CA ARG A 30 -10.74 -12.35 4.70
C ARG A 30 -9.71 -13.19 5.45
N THR A 31 -9.95 -14.49 5.56
CA THR A 31 -9.00 -15.43 6.18
C THR A 31 -8.59 -16.51 5.20
N ALA A 32 -7.36 -17.02 5.33
CA ALA A 32 -6.88 -18.20 4.64
C ALA A 32 -6.00 -19.02 5.60
N TYR A 33 -6.11 -20.35 5.53
CA TYR A 33 -5.41 -21.26 6.44
C TYR A 33 -4.32 -22.09 5.73
N SER A 34 -4.09 -21.79 4.46
CA SER A 34 -3.04 -22.38 3.65
C SER A 34 -2.62 -21.40 2.58
N GLY A 35 -1.44 -21.65 2.00
CA GLY A 35 -0.97 -20.85 0.90
C GLY A 35 -1.88 -20.91 -0.33
N SER A 36 -2.39 -22.09 -0.67
CA SER A 36 -3.32 -22.24 -1.81
C SER A 36 -4.64 -21.48 -1.59
N GLU A 37 -5.18 -21.51 -0.37
CA GLU A 37 -6.39 -20.76 -0.04
C GLU A 37 -6.13 -19.25 -0.09
N ALA A 38 -4.94 -18.80 0.30
CA ALA A 38 -4.56 -17.39 0.18
C ALA A 38 -4.54 -16.94 -1.28
N LEU A 39 -3.95 -17.75 -2.17
CA LEU A 39 -3.93 -17.47 -3.62
C LEU A 39 -5.32 -17.41 -4.24
N GLU A 40 -6.26 -18.24 -3.79
CA GLU A 40 -7.64 -18.21 -4.28
C GLU A 40 -8.42 -16.97 -3.81
N LYS A 41 -8.06 -16.41 -2.66
CA LYS A 41 -8.75 -15.28 -2.02
C LYS A 41 -8.10 -13.93 -2.26
N LEU A 42 -6.86 -13.93 -2.76
CA LEU A 42 -6.12 -12.73 -3.11
C LEU A 42 -6.58 -12.22 -4.48
N ASP A 43 -6.98 -10.96 -4.52
CA ASP A 43 -7.36 -10.24 -5.73
C ASP A 43 -7.04 -8.74 -5.55
N GLU A 44 -7.30 -7.94 -6.59
CA GLU A 44 -7.04 -6.49 -6.60
C GLU A 44 -7.82 -5.68 -5.56
N SER A 45 -8.79 -6.29 -4.87
CA SER A 45 -9.57 -5.64 -3.81
C SER A 45 -9.02 -5.87 -2.41
N VAL A 46 -7.96 -6.67 -2.26
CA VAL A 46 -7.23 -6.84 -0.99
C VAL A 46 -6.20 -5.72 -0.85
N ASP A 47 -6.32 -4.92 0.21
CA ASP A 47 -5.46 -3.76 0.45
C ASP A 47 -4.23 -4.12 1.29
N VAL A 48 -4.35 -5.10 2.19
CA VAL A 48 -3.26 -5.58 3.05
C VAL A 48 -3.35 -7.09 3.20
N VAL A 49 -2.20 -7.75 3.10
CA VAL A 49 -2.07 -9.16 3.50
C VAL A 49 -1.21 -9.28 4.75
N LEU A 50 -1.76 -9.94 5.77
CA LEU A 50 -1.07 -10.31 7.00
C LEU A 50 -0.71 -11.79 6.95
N LEU A 51 0.57 -12.10 6.74
CA LEU A 51 1.03 -13.47 6.59
C LEU A 51 1.82 -13.94 7.83
N ASP A 52 1.50 -15.14 8.34
CA ASP A 52 2.36 -15.80 9.33
C ASP A 52 3.68 -16.26 8.71
N ARG A 53 4.78 -15.71 9.23
CA ARG A 53 6.16 -16.02 8.82
C ARG A 53 6.55 -17.49 9.06
N ARG A 54 5.88 -18.19 9.98
CA ARG A 54 6.22 -19.58 10.35
C ARG A 54 5.46 -20.63 9.56
N MET A 55 4.57 -20.22 8.65
CA MET A 55 3.81 -21.17 7.83
C MET A 55 4.74 -22.04 6.98
N PRO A 56 4.64 -23.37 7.09
CA PRO A 56 5.52 -24.30 6.37
C PRO A 56 5.19 -24.42 4.88
N ASP A 57 3.98 -24.03 4.45
CA ASP A 57 3.45 -24.21 3.09
C ASP A 57 3.40 -22.91 2.28
N LEU A 58 4.43 -22.08 2.46
CA LEU A 58 4.68 -20.91 1.63
C LEU A 58 5.36 -21.37 0.34
N SER A 59 4.57 -21.69 -0.69
CA SER A 59 5.10 -21.95 -2.02
C SER A 59 5.86 -20.71 -2.54
N GLY A 60 6.86 -20.89 -3.40
CA GLY A 60 7.62 -19.77 -3.95
C GLY A 60 6.75 -18.71 -4.65
N GLU A 61 5.65 -19.14 -5.27
CA GLU A 61 4.63 -18.27 -5.89
C GLU A 61 4.00 -17.30 -4.88
N ILE A 62 3.85 -17.71 -3.63
CA ILE A 62 3.29 -16.89 -2.56
C ILE A 62 4.31 -15.84 -2.13
N LEU A 63 5.58 -16.23 -1.97
CA LEU A 63 6.66 -15.29 -1.61
C LEU A 63 6.93 -14.23 -2.69
N GLU A 64 6.70 -14.55 -3.97
CA GLU A 64 6.90 -13.63 -5.10
C GLU A 64 5.77 -12.59 -5.24
N LEU A 65 4.61 -12.79 -4.59
CA LEU A 65 3.49 -11.84 -4.62
C LEU A 65 3.74 -10.57 -3.80
N GLY A 66 4.80 -10.53 -2.99
CA GLY A 66 5.24 -9.31 -2.31
C GLY A 66 4.27 -8.82 -1.24
N PHE A 67 3.92 -9.68 -0.28
CA PHE A 67 3.03 -9.29 0.83
C PHE A 67 3.57 -8.10 1.62
N ASP A 68 2.64 -7.23 2.01
CA ASP A 68 2.93 -5.96 2.66
C ASP A 68 3.58 -6.14 4.04
N ALA A 69 3.22 -7.21 4.77
CA ALA A 69 3.85 -7.55 6.05
C ALA A 69 3.84 -9.04 6.41
N TYR A 70 4.82 -9.39 7.24
CA TYR A 70 4.87 -10.64 7.97
C TYR A 70 4.52 -10.38 9.43
N LEU A 71 3.55 -11.12 9.97
CA LEU A 71 3.25 -11.07 11.40
C LEU A 71 4.28 -11.92 12.17
N GLU A 72 4.96 -11.30 13.14
CA GLU A 72 5.76 -12.04 14.11
C GLU A 72 4.91 -12.41 15.32
N LYS A 73 4.54 -13.69 15.42
CA LYS A 73 3.77 -14.20 16.55
C LYS A 73 4.59 -14.30 17.86
N PRO A 74 3.96 -14.07 19.03
CA PRO A 74 2.52 -13.80 19.21
C PRO A 74 2.16 -12.31 19.18
N VAL A 75 1.17 -11.93 18.36
CA VAL A 75 0.50 -10.63 18.50
C VAL A 75 -0.41 -10.75 19.72
N SER A 76 -0.13 -9.95 20.74
CA SER A 76 -0.72 -10.19 22.07
C SER A 76 -1.97 -9.36 22.31
N GLU A 77 -2.18 -8.29 21.55
CA GLU A 77 -3.26 -7.34 21.76
C GLU A 77 -3.90 -6.91 20.43
N ALA A 78 -5.22 -6.67 20.46
CA ALA A 78 -5.94 -6.17 19.28
C ALA A 78 -5.37 -4.84 18.79
N THR A 79 -5.00 -3.93 19.71
CA THR A 79 -4.44 -2.61 19.36
C THR A 79 -3.16 -2.72 18.53
N GLU A 80 -2.24 -3.63 18.90
CA GLU A 80 -1.00 -3.87 18.15
C GLU A 80 -1.29 -4.32 16.71
N LEU A 81 -2.31 -5.18 16.53
CA LEU A 81 -2.72 -5.63 15.21
C LEU A 81 -3.30 -4.49 14.37
N HIS A 82 -4.13 -3.62 14.97
CA HIS A 82 -4.69 -2.46 14.28
C HIS A 82 -3.61 -1.46 13.88
N GLU A 83 -2.69 -1.13 14.79
CA GLU A 83 -1.56 -0.23 14.49
C GLU A 83 -0.70 -0.77 13.35
N THR A 84 -0.50 -2.09 13.30
CA THR A 84 0.21 -2.75 12.19
C THR A 84 -0.54 -2.55 10.88
N VAL A 85 -1.84 -2.87 10.83
CA VAL A 85 -2.67 -2.69 9.62
C VAL A 85 -2.70 -1.23 9.17
N GLU A 86 -2.88 -0.28 10.10
CA GLU A 86 -2.89 1.15 9.79
C GLU A 86 -1.55 1.65 9.22
N THR A 87 -0.44 1.13 9.73
CA THR A 87 0.90 1.46 9.23
C THR A 87 1.09 0.95 7.80
N LEU A 88 0.66 -0.28 7.52
CA LEU A 88 0.72 -0.85 6.18
C LEU A 88 -0.18 -0.11 5.20
N LEU A 89 -1.41 0.18 5.59
CA LEU A 89 -2.34 0.95 4.77
C LEU A 89 -1.78 2.34 4.45
N ARG A 90 -1.14 3.01 5.42
CA ARG A 90 -0.47 4.30 5.19
C ARG A 90 0.66 4.17 4.16
N ARG A 91 1.50 3.14 4.30
CA ARG A 91 2.59 2.88 3.36
C ARG A 91 2.08 2.59 1.95
N THR A 92 1.14 1.65 1.78
CA THR A 92 0.56 1.31 0.48
C THR A 92 -0.15 2.51 -0.16
N THR A 93 -0.81 3.34 0.66
CA THR A 93 -1.43 4.59 0.21
C THR A 93 -0.39 5.60 -0.29
N TYR A 94 0.69 5.78 0.47
CA TYR A 94 1.78 6.70 0.11
C TYR A 94 2.45 6.28 -1.20
N ASP A 95 2.79 5.00 -1.34
CA ASP A 95 3.42 4.44 -2.54
C ASP A 95 2.54 4.65 -3.78
N SER A 96 1.23 4.37 -3.64
CA SER A 96 0.25 4.60 -4.72
C SER A 96 0.14 6.08 -5.10
N GLN A 97 0.18 6.98 -4.11
CA GLN A 97 0.17 8.42 -4.34
C GLN A 97 1.44 8.89 -5.08
N ILE A 98 2.62 8.36 -4.74
CA ILE A 98 3.89 8.71 -5.42
C ILE A 98 3.89 8.22 -6.86
N GLN A 99 3.50 6.96 -7.12
CA GLN A 99 3.42 6.43 -8.48
C GLN A 99 2.46 7.26 -9.36
N ARG A 100 1.30 7.63 -8.80
CA ARG A 100 0.33 8.50 -9.47
C ARG A 100 0.93 9.88 -9.75
N PHE A 101 1.64 10.45 -8.78
CA PHE A 101 2.27 11.76 -8.91
C PHE A 101 3.30 11.78 -10.04
N LEU A 102 4.21 10.80 -10.08
CA LEU A 102 5.22 10.68 -11.13
C LEU A 102 4.59 10.49 -12.52
N SER A 103 3.54 9.68 -12.63
CA SER A 103 2.80 9.47 -13.87
C SER A 103 2.22 10.80 -14.41
N LEU A 104 1.57 11.58 -13.55
CA LEU A 104 0.99 12.87 -13.92
C LEU A 104 2.05 13.93 -14.22
N ALA A 105 3.15 13.94 -13.46
CA ALA A 105 4.26 14.86 -13.68
C ALA A 105 4.90 14.64 -15.06
N ASN A 106 5.11 13.38 -15.44
CA ASN A 106 5.60 13.02 -16.78
C ASN A 106 4.62 13.45 -17.88
N LYS A 107 3.31 13.25 -17.65
CA LYS A 107 2.28 13.69 -18.59
C LYS A 107 2.27 15.22 -18.76
N LYS A 108 2.42 15.97 -17.65
CA LYS A 108 2.53 17.44 -17.67
C LYS A 108 3.77 17.91 -18.42
N ALA A 109 4.94 17.34 -18.14
CA ALA A 109 6.19 17.67 -18.83
C ALA A 109 6.11 17.41 -20.34
N ALA A 110 5.43 16.33 -20.75
CA ALA A 110 5.20 16.03 -22.17
C ALA A 110 4.31 17.07 -22.87
N LEU A 111 3.41 17.76 -22.15
CA LEU A 111 2.65 18.89 -22.70
C LEU A 111 3.52 20.15 -22.81
N GLU A 112 4.32 20.43 -21.77
CA GLU A 112 5.22 21.60 -21.72
C GLU A 112 6.28 21.59 -22.82
N THR A 113 6.70 20.40 -23.28
CA THR A 113 7.62 20.27 -24.42
C THR A 113 6.97 20.52 -25.78
N LYS A 114 5.65 20.35 -25.89
CA LYS A 114 4.91 20.41 -27.17
C LYS A 114 4.20 21.74 -27.39
N LYS A 115 3.95 22.51 -26.33
CA LYS A 115 3.12 23.71 -26.34
C LYS A 115 3.90 24.90 -25.78
N ASN A 116 3.61 26.10 -26.26
CA ASN A 116 4.13 27.33 -25.68
C ASN A 116 3.28 27.80 -24.48
N ALA A 117 3.72 28.86 -23.80
CA ALA A 117 3.05 29.36 -22.59
C ALA A 117 1.57 29.76 -22.81
N GLU A 118 1.26 30.45 -23.92
CA GLU A 118 -0.12 30.86 -24.25
C GLU A 118 -1.01 29.64 -24.55
N GLU A 119 -0.46 28.65 -25.25
CA GLU A 119 -1.16 27.40 -25.57
C GLU A 119 -1.40 26.51 -24.35
N LEU A 120 -0.52 26.57 -23.34
CA LEU A 120 -0.68 25.86 -22.07
C LEU A 120 -1.73 26.53 -21.19
N GLU A 121 -1.73 27.87 -21.13
CA GLU A 121 -2.70 28.64 -20.33
C GLU A 121 -4.14 28.39 -20.80
N ALA A 122 -4.35 28.24 -22.11
CA ALA A 122 -5.65 27.90 -22.68
C ALA A 122 -5.97 26.38 -22.68
N ASN A 123 -5.11 25.52 -22.12
CA ASN A 123 -5.27 24.07 -22.18
C ASN A 123 -5.92 23.51 -20.90
N GLU A 124 -7.16 23.06 -21.02
CA GLU A 124 -7.92 22.46 -19.91
C GLU A 124 -7.18 21.27 -19.28
N GLU A 125 -6.63 20.35 -20.09
CA GLU A 125 -5.87 19.20 -19.60
C GLU A 125 -4.63 19.61 -18.77
N TYR A 126 -3.94 20.69 -19.14
CA TYR A 126 -2.81 21.21 -18.38
C TYR A 126 -3.23 21.81 -17.04
N ALA A 127 -4.38 22.51 -17.02
CA ALA A 127 -4.95 23.04 -15.80
C ALA A 127 -5.37 21.91 -14.84
N GLU A 128 -6.08 20.89 -15.34
CA GLU A 128 -6.48 19.70 -14.58
C GLU A 128 -5.26 18.97 -14.00
N LEU A 129 -4.24 18.71 -14.81
CA LEU A 129 -3.02 18.05 -14.35
C LEU A 129 -2.31 18.86 -13.26
N THR A 130 -2.30 20.18 -13.38
CA THR A 130 -1.67 21.06 -12.39
C THR A 130 -2.42 21.03 -11.07
N GLU A 131 -3.76 21.05 -11.11
CA GLU A 131 -4.61 20.93 -9.92
C GLU A 131 -4.50 19.56 -9.26
N GLU A 132 -4.51 18.48 -10.06
CA GLU A 132 -4.37 17.11 -9.54
C GLU A 132 -3.00 16.90 -8.89
N LEU A 133 -1.92 17.38 -9.51
CA LEU A 133 -0.57 17.33 -8.93
C LEU A 133 -0.45 18.16 -7.64
N ALA A 134 -1.13 19.30 -7.53
CA ALA A 134 -1.15 20.11 -6.32
C ALA A 134 -1.89 19.39 -5.19
N THR A 135 -3.05 18.80 -5.49
CA THR A 135 -3.83 17.99 -4.55
C THR A 135 -3.04 16.79 -4.06
N LEU A 136 -2.40 16.08 -4.97
CA LEU A 136 -1.66 14.86 -4.66
C LEU A 136 -0.40 15.16 -3.83
N ARG A 137 0.27 16.30 -4.06
CA ARG A 137 1.36 16.77 -3.18
C ARG A 137 0.89 17.01 -1.75
N GLN A 138 -0.30 17.58 -1.57
CA GLN A 138 -0.86 17.79 -0.24
C GLN A 138 -1.18 16.45 0.42
N GLN A 139 -1.82 15.53 -0.31
CA GLN A 139 -2.12 14.19 0.19
C GLN A 139 -0.85 13.41 0.58
N LEU A 140 0.21 13.49 -0.23
CA LEU A 140 1.52 12.90 0.09
C LEU A 140 2.09 13.46 1.38
N SER A 141 2.03 14.79 1.55
CA SER A 141 2.49 15.45 2.77
C SER A 141 1.67 15.01 4.00
N ASP A 142 0.36 14.84 3.83
CA ASP A 142 -0.53 14.44 4.91
C ASP A 142 -0.30 12.97 5.29
N THR A 143 -0.16 12.08 4.31
CA THR A 143 0.12 10.65 4.54
C THR A 143 1.51 10.44 5.16
N ALA A 144 2.52 11.18 4.69
CA ALA A 144 3.87 11.15 5.27
C ALA A 144 3.91 11.63 6.73
N THR A 145 2.91 12.38 7.18
CA THR A 145 2.82 12.82 8.57
C THR A 145 2.56 11.61 9.47
N GLY A 146 3.58 11.20 10.22
CA GLY A 146 3.53 10.04 11.11
C GLY A 146 4.03 8.73 10.50
N MET A 147 4.61 8.77 9.30
CA MET A 147 5.54 7.74 8.81
C MET A 147 6.93 8.00 9.38
N ASP A 148 7.73 6.96 9.57
CA ASP A 148 9.12 7.11 9.99
C ASP A 148 10.05 7.37 8.78
N ASP A 149 11.29 7.81 9.06
CA ASP A 149 12.26 8.14 8.01
C ASP A 149 12.72 6.90 7.20
N GLU A 150 12.45 5.68 7.66
CA GLU A 150 12.82 4.44 6.95
C GLU A 150 11.75 4.10 5.90
N ASP A 151 10.48 4.19 6.29
CA ASP A 151 9.33 4.06 5.39
C ASP A 151 9.38 5.07 4.25
N LEU A 152 9.81 6.31 4.52
CA LEU A 152 9.95 7.36 3.51
C LEU A 152 11.14 7.14 2.54
N ARG A 153 12.15 6.36 2.93
CA ARG A 153 13.36 6.12 2.11
C ARG A 153 13.21 4.97 1.12
N ALA A 154 12.32 4.02 1.38
CA ALA A 154 12.19 2.80 0.58
C ALA A 154 11.85 3.09 -0.91
N GLU A 155 11.18 4.20 -1.21
CA GLU A 155 10.86 4.62 -2.58
C GLU A 155 11.94 5.43 -3.30
N PHE A 156 12.94 5.95 -2.59
CA PHE A 156 14.10 6.62 -3.19
C PHE A 156 15.24 5.65 -3.51
N TYR A 157 14.99 4.34 -3.57
CA TYR A 157 15.95 3.40 -4.14
C TYR A 157 16.07 3.70 -5.65
N ASP A 158 16.90 4.67 -5.96
CA ASP A 158 17.51 4.84 -7.26
C ASP A 158 18.45 3.63 -7.45
N PRO A 159 18.11 2.65 -8.32
CA PRO A 159 18.99 1.51 -8.56
C PRO A 159 20.36 1.93 -9.13
N ASP A 160 20.52 3.18 -9.59
CA ASP A 160 21.78 3.76 -10.06
C ASP A 160 22.55 4.56 -8.97
N ASN A 161 22.01 4.69 -7.75
CA ASN A 161 22.68 5.38 -6.65
C ASN A 161 22.62 4.59 -5.33
N PRO A 162 23.44 3.53 -5.17
CA PRO A 162 23.61 2.88 -3.89
C PRO A 162 24.33 3.87 -2.97
N GLY A 163 23.63 4.39 -1.97
CA GLY A 163 24.10 5.46 -1.08
C GLY A 163 25.56 5.30 -0.62
N GLU A 164 26.27 6.44 -0.61
CA GLU A 164 27.65 6.60 -0.15
C GLU A 164 27.91 6.06 1.27
#